data_AF-A0A9W8CYE8-F1
#
_entry.id   AF-A0A9W8CYE8-F1
#
_cell.length_a   1.000
_cell.length_b   1.000
_cell.length_c   1.000
_cell.angle_alpha   90.00
_cell.angle_beta   90.00
_cell.angle_gamma   90.00
#
_symmetry.space_group_name_H-M   'P 1'
#
loop_
_entity.id
_entity.type
_entity.pdbx_description
1 polymer ?
#
loop_
_entity_poly.entity_id
_entity_poly.type
_entity_poly.pdbx_seq_one_letter_code
_entity_poly.pdbx_strand_id
1 'polypeptide(L)'
;MNSDVLTGRRGVRPVASRPVTVPDYQLTFDMAGLPYWEPGFGIIQPVSGGTTADAGSTRPDKRAADCQVGAPLHCVAFSITRHELEHIVNTEGGSGNPDFGYQLDEIACTAYDGTRMLGYTLIDTRRVASGMHPSPRYHSILIKGAAEHGLAQEYIERLAEIRAYVPKTRGQQTAKYLVAVLFAPLMVPPIVAAVCALALGTKTPRVVAAYNEWVVRLVRLAHNHVFAPVFGAGC
;
A
#
# COMPACT_ATOMS: atom_id res chain seq x y z
N MET A 1 9.52 -3.27 -4.57
CA MET A 1 10.72 -2.45 -4.84
C MET A 1 11.91 -2.80 -3.95
N ASN A 2 11.76 -3.31 -2.72
CA ASN A 2 12.92 -3.64 -1.90
C ASN A 2 13.21 -5.14 -1.94
N SER A 3 14.47 -5.53 -2.17
CA SER A 3 14.84 -6.94 -2.33
C SER A 3 14.69 -7.75 -1.06
N ASP A 4 14.87 -7.17 0.14
CA ASP A 4 14.67 -7.88 1.41
C ASP A 4 13.19 -8.24 1.62
N VAL A 5 12.26 -7.38 1.17
CA VAL A 5 10.83 -7.68 1.21
C VAL A 5 10.47 -8.75 0.18
N LEU A 6 10.97 -8.63 -1.05
CA LEU A 6 10.63 -9.55 -2.14
C LEU A 6 11.26 -10.94 -1.97
N THR A 7 12.57 -10.98 -1.71
CA THR A 7 13.33 -12.23 -1.54
C THR A 7 13.16 -12.80 -0.15
N GLY A 8 13.17 -11.97 0.90
CA GLY A 8 13.12 -12.43 2.29
C GLY A 8 11.72 -12.82 2.72
N ARG A 9 10.76 -11.88 2.68
CA ARG A 9 9.40 -12.13 3.19
C ARG A 9 8.53 -12.92 2.22
N ARG A 10 8.68 -12.71 0.91
CA ARG A 10 7.82 -13.35 -0.12
C ARG A 10 8.46 -14.57 -0.77
N GLY A 11 9.75 -14.83 -0.51
CA GLY A 11 10.45 -15.99 -1.06
C GLY A 11 10.58 -15.99 -2.59
N VAL A 12 10.40 -14.84 -3.25
CA VAL A 12 10.46 -14.68 -4.70
C VAL A 12 11.87 -14.27 -5.10
N ARG A 13 12.46 -14.93 -6.09
CA ARG A 13 13.82 -14.67 -6.56
C ARG A 13 13.79 -14.23 -8.02
N PRO A 14 13.69 -12.92 -8.29
CA PRO A 14 13.67 -12.40 -9.65
C PRO A 14 14.92 -12.81 -10.44
N VAL A 15 14.70 -13.25 -11.68
CA VAL A 15 15.77 -13.51 -12.65
C VAL A 15 16.41 -12.21 -13.12
N ALA A 16 15.61 -11.15 -13.20
CA ALA A 16 16.06 -9.81 -13.55
C ALA A 16 15.19 -8.75 -12.86
N SER A 17 15.78 -7.58 -12.61
CA SER A 17 15.11 -6.41 -12.07
C SER A 17 15.44 -5.22 -12.96
N ARG A 18 14.43 -4.51 -13.47
CA ARG A 18 14.61 -3.36 -14.36
C ARG A 18 13.84 -2.14 -13.87
N PRO A 19 14.48 -0.97 -13.77
CA PRO A 19 13.74 0.27 -13.50
C PRO A 19 12.90 0.64 -14.73
N VAL A 20 11.63 0.95 -14.48
CA VAL A 20 10.64 1.29 -15.52
C VAL A 20 9.79 2.49 -15.09
N THR A 21 9.24 3.20 -16.08
CA THR A 21 8.21 4.23 -15.89
C THR A 21 6.85 3.75 -16.38
N VAL A 22 5.81 4.22 -15.71
CA VAL A 22 4.40 3.97 -16.04
C VAL A 22 3.71 5.34 -16.10
N PRO A 23 3.55 5.91 -17.30
CA PRO A 23 3.09 7.29 -17.46
C PRO A 23 1.70 7.57 -16.88
N ASP A 24 0.78 6.61 -17.05
CA ASP A 24 -0.63 6.79 -16.73
C ASP A 24 -0.97 6.48 -15.27
N TYR A 25 0.03 6.27 -14.42
CA TYR A 25 -0.15 5.91 -13.02
C TYR A 25 0.68 6.81 -12.09
N GLN A 26 0.22 6.94 -10.85
CA GLN A 26 0.93 7.59 -9.76
C GLN A 26 0.87 6.75 -8.48
N LEU A 27 1.86 6.92 -7.60
CA LEU A 27 1.87 6.32 -6.26
C LEU A 27 1.14 7.23 -5.27
N THR A 28 0.17 6.67 -4.55
CA THR A 28 -0.51 7.28 -3.40
C THR A 28 -0.39 6.36 -2.17
N PHE A 29 -0.78 6.84 -0.99
CA PHE A 29 -0.69 6.08 0.27
C PHE A 29 -2.05 5.76 0.89
N ASP A 30 -3.09 5.70 0.07
CA ASP A 30 -4.49 5.65 0.51
C ASP A 30 -4.95 4.27 1.00
N MET A 31 -4.06 3.26 0.96
CA MET A 31 -4.38 1.97 1.54
C MET A 31 -4.32 2.04 3.07
N ALA A 32 -5.49 1.79 3.67
CA ALA A 32 -5.69 1.67 5.09
C ALA A 32 -4.78 0.63 5.77
N GLY A 33 -3.91 1.08 6.66
CA GLY A 33 -3.27 0.21 7.64
C GLY A 33 -3.77 0.45 9.07
N LEU A 34 -3.02 -0.04 10.05
CA LEU A 34 -3.37 0.10 11.47
C LEU A 34 -3.17 1.57 11.92
N PRO A 35 -4.21 2.24 12.47
CA PRO A 35 -4.09 3.62 12.93
C PRO A 35 -2.94 3.82 13.91
N TYR A 36 -2.25 4.95 13.80
CA TYR A 36 -1.11 5.35 14.64
C TYR A 36 0.15 4.46 14.57
N TRP A 37 0.13 3.35 13.84
CA TRP A 37 1.29 2.48 13.64
C TRP A 37 1.77 2.54 12.19
N GLU A 38 0.93 2.08 11.26
CA GLU A 38 1.17 2.11 9.83
C GLU A 38 -0.10 2.61 9.16
N PRO A 39 -0.35 3.94 9.18
CA PRO A 39 -1.67 4.46 8.81
C PRO A 39 -1.96 4.26 7.32
N GLY A 40 -1.00 4.58 6.45
CA GLY A 40 -1.13 4.41 5.00
C GLY A 40 -0.10 3.46 4.40
N PHE A 41 -0.52 2.65 3.43
CA PHE A 41 0.34 1.85 2.56
C PHE A 41 0.23 2.32 1.11
N GLY A 42 1.28 2.05 0.35
CA GLY A 42 1.38 2.47 -1.05
C GLY A 42 0.39 1.73 -1.94
N ILE A 43 -0.30 2.46 -2.80
CA ILE A 43 -1.16 1.96 -3.87
C ILE A 43 -0.95 2.80 -5.13
N ILE A 44 -1.11 2.21 -6.30
CA ILE A 44 -1.06 2.95 -7.56
C ILE A 44 -2.48 3.34 -8.01
N GLN A 45 -2.62 4.55 -8.53
CA GLN A 45 -3.88 5.05 -9.09
C GLN A 45 -3.65 5.59 -10.50
N PRO A 46 -4.61 5.40 -11.43
CA PRO A 46 -4.54 6.03 -12.73
C PRO A 46 -4.53 7.56 -12.60
N VAL A 47 -3.63 8.21 -13.32
CA VAL A 47 -3.60 9.66 -13.47
C VAL A 47 -4.76 10.01 -14.39
N SER A 48 -5.86 10.48 -13.81
CA SER A 48 -7.03 10.85 -14.62
C SER A 48 -6.63 12.04 -15.51
N GLY A 49 -6.49 11.81 -16.82
CA GLY A 49 -6.51 12.89 -17.80
C GLY A 49 -7.77 13.72 -17.55
N GLY A 50 -7.61 15.02 -17.30
CA GLY A 50 -8.66 15.85 -16.71
C GLY A 50 -10.02 15.69 -17.39
N THR A 51 -11.08 15.59 -16.59
CA THR A 51 -12.53 15.88 -16.80
C THR A 51 -13.30 14.96 -15.83
N THR A 52 -14.09 15.38 -14.86
CA THR A 52 -14.64 16.66 -14.43
C THR A 52 -14.25 16.90 -12.97
N ALA A 53 -13.75 18.11 -12.68
CA ALA A 53 -13.96 18.68 -11.37
C ALA A 53 -15.47 18.67 -11.12
N ASP A 54 -15.92 17.92 -10.12
CA ASP A 54 -17.18 18.29 -9.46
C ASP A 54 -16.98 19.74 -9.01
N ALA A 55 -17.73 20.61 -9.67
CA ALA A 55 -17.75 22.04 -9.43
C ALA A 55 -18.26 22.28 -8.01
N GLY A 56 -17.35 22.30 -7.04
CA GLY A 56 -17.73 22.47 -5.64
C GLY A 56 -16.61 22.54 -4.59
N SER A 57 -15.33 22.44 -4.94
CA SER A 57 -14.25 22.65 -3.95
C SER A 57 -13.07 23.40 -4.54
N THR A 58 -13.04 24.71 -4.27
CA THR A 58 -11.95 25.64 -4.59
C THR A 58 -10.75 25.38 -3.68
N ARG A 59 -9.85 24.50 -4.15
CA ARG A 59 -8.40 24.37 -3.88
C ARG A 59 -8.03 22.89 -3.95
N PRO A 60 -6.92 22.49 -4.59
CA PRO A 60 -6.38 21.15 -4.36
C PRO A 60 -6.19 21.02 -2.84
N ASP A 61 -6.86 20.03 -2.25
CA ASP A 61 -6.78 19.81 -0.81
C ASP A 61 -5.30 19.61 -0.46
N LYS A 62 -4.71 20.53 0.31
CA LYS A 62 -3.26 20.52 0.60
C LYS A 62 -2.82 19.15 1.15
N ARG A 63 -3.73 18.46 1.84
CA ARG A 63 -3.54 17.10 2.36
C ARG A 63 -3.30 16.05 1.26
N ALA A 64 -3.93 16.18 0.10
CA ALA A 64 -3.73 15.26 -1.02
C ALA A 64 -2.36 15.48 -1.69
N ALA A 65 -1.89 16.73 -1.76
CA ALA A 65 -0.59 17.05 -2.35
C ALA A 65 0.58 16.48 -1.53
N ASP A 66 0.47 16.51 -0.20
CA ASP A 66 1.51 16.02 0.72
C ASP A 66 1.66 14.48 0.75
N CYS A 67 0.75 13.75 0.10
CA CYS A 67 0.66 12.28 0.12
C CYS A 67 0.78 11.63 -1.26
N GLN A 68 1.04 12.41 -2.32
CA GLN A 68 1.12 11.91 -3.69
C GLN A 68 2.50 12.21 -4.27
N VAL A 69 3.13 11.20 -4.88
CA VAL A 69 4.45 11.35 -5.52
C VAL A 69 4.34 12.03 -6.89
N GLY A 70 3.14 12.00 -7.47
CA GLY A 70 2.84 12.48 -8.81
C GLY A 70 3.27 11.51 -9.92
N ALA A 71 2.86 11.84 -11.14
CA ALA A 71 3.20 11.11 -12.36
C ALA A 71 4.57 11.57 -12.93
N PRO A 72 5.20 10.79 -13.82
CA PRO A 72 4.92 9.37 -14.07
C PRO A 72 5.32 8.54 -12.83
N LEU A 73 4.68 7.37 -12.65
CA LEU A 73 5.10 6.40 -11.66
C LEU A 73 6.42 5.76 -12.11
N HIS A 74 7.45 5.79 -11.26
CA HIS A 74 8.65 4.98 -11.47
C HIS A 74 8.57 3.74 -10.58
N CYS A 75 8.90 2.59 -11.14
CA CYS A 75 8.87 1.32 -10.42
C CYS A 75 9.93 0.35 -10.93
N VAL A 76 9.91 -0.88 -10.42
CA VAL A 76 10.86 -1.94 -10.79
C VAL A 76 10.05 -3.10 -11.35
N ALA A 77 10.31 -3.44 -12.61
CA ALA A 77 9.79 -4.65 -13.24
C ALA A 77 10.69 -5.84 -12.86
N PHE A 78 10.12 -6.82 -12.19
CA PHE A 78 10.78 -8.06 -11.83
C PHE A 78 10.40 -9.17 -12.81
N SER A 79 11.39 -9.84 -13.40
CA SER A 79 11.18 -11.05 -14.17
C SER A 79 11.13 -12.24 -13.21
N ILE A 80 9.95 -12.82 -13.07
CA ILE A 80 9.67 -13.93 -12.14
C ILE A 80 8.95 -15.05 -12.88
N THR A 81 8.96 -16.24 -12.31
CA THR A 81 8.24 -17.40 -12.85
C THR A 81 6.73 -17.27 -12.60
N ARG A 82 5.94 -17.99 -13.39
CA ARG A 82 4.48 -18.06 -13.20
C ARG A 82 4.10 -18.57 -11.80
N HIS A 83 4.83 -19.56 -11.29
CA HIS A 83 4.60 -20.11 -9.95
C HIS A 83 4.85 -19.06 -8.85
N GLU A 84 5.90 -18.24 -8.99
CA GLU A 84 6.15 -17.12 -8.07
C GLU A 84 5.07 -16.04 -8.17
N LEU A 85 4.58 -15.75 -9.37
CA LEU A 85 3.46 -14.82 -9.54
C LEU A 85 2.19 -15.34 -8.85
N GLU A 86 1.86 -16.62 -9.01
CA GLU A 86 0.73 -17.26 -8.32
C GLU A 86 0.92 -17.22 -6.80
N HIS A 87 2.15 -17.40 -6.31
CA HIS A 87 2.46 -17.25 -4.89
C HIS A 87 2.26 -15.81 -4.39
N ILE A 88 2.72 -14.80 -5.15
CA ILE A 88 2.48 -13.37 -4.85
C ILE A 88 0.98 -13.08 -4.79
N VAL A 89 0.21 -13.50 -5.79
CA VAL A 89 -1.24 -13.27 -5.83
C VAL A 89 -1.93 -13.94 -4.64
N ASN A 90 -1.51 -15.14 -4.25
CA ASN A 90 -2.08 -15.82 -3.07
C ASN A 90 -1.68 -15.17 -1.74
N THR A 91 -0.52 -14.51 -1.66
CA THR A 91 -0.02 -13.92 -0.40
C THR A 91 -0.38 -12.44 -0.23
N GLU A 92 -0.55 -11.68 -1.32
CA GLU A 92 -0.87 -10.25 -1.32
C GLU A 92 -2.31 -9.96 -1.77
N GLY A 93 -2.86 -10.76 -2.68
CA GLY A 93 -4.17 -10.57 -3.32
C GLY A 93 -5.32 -11.19 -2.52
N GLY A 94 -5.51 -10.73 -1.28
CA GLY A 94 -6.65 -11.11 -0.43
C GLY A 94 -6.83 -12.62 -0.23
N SER A 95 -5.71 -13.35 -0.19
CA SER A 95 -5.66 -14.81 0.00
C SER A 95 -6.27 -15.64 -1.13
N GLY A 96 -6.21 -15.13 -2.37
CA GLY A 96 -6.69 -15.82 -3.56
C GLY A 96 -8.22 -15.83 -3.71
N ASN A 97 -8.89 -14.85 -3.09
CA ASN A 97 -10.33 -14.65 -3.23
C ASN A 97 -10.61 -13.50 -4.22
N PRO A 98 -11.21 -13.78 -5.40
CA PRO A 98 -11.42 -12.75 -6.43
C PRO A 98 -12.36 -11.61 -5.98
N ASP A 99 -13.17 -11.86 -4.94
CA ASP A 99 -14.13 -10.89 -4.40
C ASP A 99 -13.49 -9.93 -3.37
N PHE A 100 -12.26 -10.20 -2.90
CA PHE A 100 -11.61 -9.45 -1.83
C PHE A 100 -10.10 -9.33 -2.05
N GLY A 101 -9.56 -8.11 -2.12
CA GLY A 101 -8.11 -7.87 -2.18
C GLY A 101 -7.63 -7.27 -3.50
N TYR A 102 -6.31 -7.21 -3.67
CA TYR A 102 -5.69 -6.71 -4.90
C TYR A 102 -6.00 -7.62 -6.10
N GLN A 103 -6.37 -7.00 -7.21
CA GLN A 103 -6.56 -7.64 -8.50
C GLN A 103 -5.29 -7.55 -9.33
N LEU A 104 -5.01 -8.59 -10.11
CA LEU A 104 -3.91 -8.57 -11.07
C LEU A 104 -4.35 -7.76 -12.30
N ASP A 105 -3.59 -6.72 -12.62
CA ASP A 105 -3.82 -5.89 -13.79
C ASP A 105 -2.56 -5.83 -14.67
N GLU A 106 -2.76 -5.73 -15.98
CA GLU A 106 -1.69 -5.63 -16.96
C GLU A 106 -1.46 -4.17 -17.31
N ILE A 107 -0.24 -3.68 -17.09
CA ILE A 107 0.13 -2.27 -17.32
C ILE A 107 1.25 -2.17 -18.33
N ALA A 108 1.13 -1.19 -19.23
CA ALA A 108 2.21 -0.83 -20.14
C ALA A 108 3.26 -0.02 -19.39
N CYS A 109 4.52 -0.42 -19.51
CA CYS A 109 5.64 0.27 -18.89
C CYS A 109 6.82 0.41 -19.86
N THR A 110 7.67 1.40 -19.59
CA THR A 110 8.87 1.69 -20.39
C THR A 110 10.09 1.62 -19.51
N ALA A 111 11.02 0.72 -19.80
CA ALA A 111 12.30 0.66 -19.11
C ALA A 111 13.13 1.93 -19.36
N TYR A 112 14.06 2.24 -18.46
CA TYR A 112 14.88 3.45 -18.58
C TYR A 112 15.79 3.46 -19.81
N ASP A 113 16.07 2.29 -20.39
CA ASP A 113 16.76 2.16 -21.68
C ASP A 113 15.85 2.43 -22.90
N GLY A 114 14.58 2.77 -22.68
CA GLY A 114 13.58 3.03 -23.71
C GLY A 114 12.78 1.81 -24.16
N THR A 115 13.09 0.61 -23.66
CA THR A 115 12.40 -0.63 -24.03
C THR A 115 10.96 -0.62 -23.50
N ARG A 116 9.98 -0.77 -24.39
CA ARG A 116 8.58 -0.94 -23.99
C ARG A 116 8.28 -2.39 -23.63
N MET A 117 7.51 -2.60 -22.58
CA MET A 117 7.06 -3.93 -22.15
C MET A 117 5.70 -3.87 -21.46
N LEU A 118 5.07 -5.02 -21.33
CA LEU A 118 3.90 -5.22 -20.48
C LEU A 118 4.36 -5.86 -19.18
N GLY A 119 3.81 -5.39 -18.07
CA GLY A 119 4.04 -5.96 -16.75
C GLY A 119 2.73 -6.19 -16.03
N TYR A 120 2.72 -7.14 -15.12
CA TYR A 120 1.60 -7.33 -14.21
C TYR A 120 1.84 -6.59 -12.90
N THR A 121 0.79 -6.00 -12.35
CA THR A 121 0.80 -5.34 -11.04
C THR A 121 -0.45 -5.70 -10.26
N LEU A 122 -0.40 -5.46 -8.94
CA LEU A 122 -1.52 -5.65 -8.03
C LEU A 122 -2.17 -4.30 -7.76
N ILE A 123 -3.44 -4.13 -8.14
CA ILE A 123 -4.23 -2.91 -7.91
C ILE A 123 -5.40 -3.19 -6.96
N ASP A 124 -5.69 -2.27 -6.04
CA ASP A 124 -6.96 -2.28 -5.32
C ASP A 124 -7.92 -1.36 -6.07
N THR A 125 -9.01 -1.93 -6.59
CA THR A 125 -10.02 -1.18 -7.35
C THR A 125 -10.88 -0.29 -6.47
N ARG A 126 -10.79 -0.41 -5.14
CA ARG A 126 -11.51 0.44 -4.20
C ARG A 126 -10.79 1.78 -4.09
N ARG A 127 -11.42 2.84 -4.62
CA ARG A 127 -11.00 4.22 -4.36
C ARG A 127 -11.26 4.54 -2.89
N VAL A 128 -10.20 4.64 -2.09
CA VAL A 128 -10.26 5.14 -0.72
C VAL A 128 -9.92 6.63 -0.72
N ALA A 129 -10.59 7.39 0.14
CA ALA A 129 -10.37 8.82 0.30
C ALA A 129 -8.87 9.14 0.51
N SER A 130 -8.40 10.16 -0.21
CA SER A 130 -7.00 10.55 -0.27
C SER A 130 -6.54 11.27 1.00
N GLY A 131 -5.25 11.13 1.35
CA GLY A 131 -4.61 11.95 2.40
C GLY A 131 -4.03 11.16 3.58
N MET A 132 -3.77 9.86 3.40
CA MET A 132 -3.05 9.07 4.40
C MET A 132 -1.54 9.16 4.16
N HIS A 133 -0.76 9.10 5.24
CA HIS A 133 0.70 9.15 5.19
C HIS A 133 1.34 7.78 5.46
N PRO A 134 2.47 7.45 4.82
CA PRO A 134 3.21 6.22 5.15
C PRO A 134 3.84 6.30 6.55
N SER A 135 4.07 5.15 7.19
CA SER A 135 4.93 5.12 8.38
C SER A 135 6.39 5.44 8.00
N PRO A 136 7.23 5.97 8.93
CA PRO A 136 8.63 6.26 8.64
C PRO A 136 9.42 5.00 8.26
N ARG A 137 9.07 3.86 8.87
CA ARG A 137 9.61 2.56 8.53
C ARG A 137 9.28 2.20 7.08
N TYR A 138 7.99 2.26 6.70
CA TYR A 138 7.54 1.91 5.35
C TYR A 138 8.13 2.86 4.29
N HIS A 139 8.11 4.16 4.56
CA HIS A 139 8.71 5.19 3.72
C HIS A 139 10.19 4.94 3.46
N SER A 140 10.96 4.60 4.50
CA SER A 140 12.38 4.26 4.36
C SER A 140 12.64 3.04 3.47
N ILE A 141 11.75 2.04 3.49
CA ILE A 141 11.86 0.84 2.65
C ILE A 141 11.63 1.19 1.18
N LEU A 142 10.69 2.09 0.89
CA LEU A 142 10.44 2.56 -0.47
C LEU A 142 11.65 3.30 -1.04
N ILE A 143 12.20 4.26 -0.30
CA ILE A 143 13.38 5.03 -0.73
C ILE A 143 14.58 4.10 -0.94
N LYS A 144 14.85 3.20 0.01
CA LYS A 144 15.96 2.24 -0.10
C LYS A 144 15.81 1.33 -1.31
N GLY A 145 14.62 0.76 -1.53
CA GLY A 145 14.37 -0.09 -2.70
C GLY A 145 14.45 0.68 -4.03
N ALA A 146 14.02 1.94 -4.05
CA ALA A 146 14.17 2.79 -5.23
C ALA A 146 15.65 3.05 -5.56
N ALA A 147 16.45 3.40 -4.55
CA ALA A 147 17.89 3.59 -4.72
C ALA A 147 18.62 2.30 -5.11
N GLU A 148 18.27 1.17 -4.48
CA GLU A 148 18.85 -0.15 -4.73
C GLU A 148 18.74 -0.58 -6.19
N HIS A 149 17.60 -0.29 -6.84
CA HIS A 149 17.36 -0.64 -8.25
C HIS A 149 17.62 0.50 -9.23
N GLY A 150 18.28 1.58 -8.79
CA GLY A 150 18.66 2.69 -9.66
C GLY A 150 17.48 3.43 -10.29
N LEU A 151 16.41 3.66 -9.52
CA LEU A 151 15.35 4.57 -9.96
C LEU A 151 15.90 5.99 -10.16
N ALA A 152 15.22 6.81 -10.97
CA ALA A 152 15.68 8.13 -11.32
C ALA A 152 15.82 8.99 -10.05
N GLN A 153 16.92 9.73 -9.96
CA GLN A 153 17.23 10.53 -8.77
C GLN A 153 16.10 11.51 -8.43
N GLU A 154 15.54 12.17 -9.44
CA GLU A 154 14.37 13.06 -9.32
C GLU A 154 13.15 12.35 -8.71
N TYR A 155 12.93 11.07 -9.01
CA TYR A 155 11.83 10.30 -8.42
C TYR A 155 12.12 9.92 -6.97
N ILE A 156 13.37 9.57 -6.65
CA ILE A 156 13.79 9.28 -5.27
C ILE A 156 13.64 10.52 -4.39
N GLU A 157 13.97 11.70 -4.92
CA GLU A 157 13.77 12.98 -4.24
C GLU A 157 12.29 13.27 -4.00
N ARG A 158 11.44 13.11 -5.02
CA ARG A 158 9.97 13.21 -4.85
C ARG A 158 9.43 12.22 -3.81
N LEU A 159 9.94 10.99 -3.79
CA LEU A 159 9.59 10.03 -2.75
C LEU A 159 10.01 10.52 -1.37
N ALA A 160 11.21 11.09 -1.23
CA ALA A 160 11.75 11.57 0.05
C ALA A 160 11.00 12.79 0.60
N GLU A 161 10.42 13.61 -0.28
CA GLU A 161 9.58 14.76 0.10
C GLU A 161 8.23 14.36 0.71
N ILE A 162 7.75 13.14 0.45
CA ILE A 162 6.50 12.65 1.04
C ILE A 162 6.61 12.66 2.56
N ARG A 163 5.65 13.32 3.20
CA ARG A 163 5.61 13.41 4.65
C ARG A 163 5.27 12.05 5.24
N ALA A 164 6.20 11.47 6.00
CA ALA A 164 5.90 10.30 6.82
C ALA A 164 5.06 10.69 8.05
N TYR A 165 4.20 9.77 8.46
CA TYR A 165 3.45 9.89 9.70
C TYR A 165 4.39 9.83 10.90
N VAL A 166 4.36 10.85 11.76
CA VAL A 166 5.03 10.83 13.06
C VAL A 166 4.03 11.22 14.14
N PRO A 167 3.76 10.37 15.15
CA PRO A 167 2.94 10.74 16.30
C PRO A 167 3.60 11.89 17.07
N LYS A 168 3.02 13.09 17.00
CA LYS A 168 3.61 14.32 17.57
C LYS A 168 3.22 14.55 19.03
N THR A 169 2.06 14.05 19.46
CA THR A 169 1.52 14.33 20.80
C THR A 169 1.60 13.11 21.72
N ARG A 170 1.72 13.35 23.03
CA ARG A 170 1.60 12.28 24.05
C ARG A 170 0.26 11.57 23.95
N GLY A 171 -0.81 12.28 23.57
CA GLY A 171 -2.13 11.69 23.31
C GLY A 171 -2.12 10.69 22.16
N GLN A 172 -1.45 10.98 21.04
CA GLN A 172 -1.31 10.04 19.91
C GLN A 172 -0.48 8.80 20.29
N GLN A 173 0.56 8.98 21.12
CA GLN A 173 1.34 7.86 21.64
C GLN A 173 0.48 6.95 22.54
N THR A 174 -0.37 7.52 23.38
CA THR A 174 -1.33 6.73 24.18
C THR A 174 -2.37 6.04 23.30
N ALA A 175 -2.95 6.75 22.33
CA ALA A 175 -3.94 6.21 21.40
C ALA A 175 -3.40 5.01 20.60
N LYS A 176 -2.13 5.07 20.18
CA LYS A 176 -1.41 3.98 19.51
C LYS A 176 -1.47 2.67 20.30
N TYR A 177 -1.24 2.72 21.61
CA TYR A 177 -1.29 1.53 22.46
C TYR A 177 -2.73 1.15 22.82
N LEU A 178 -3.62 2.13 23.05
CA LEU A 178 -5.03 1.86 23.35
C LEU A 178 -5.73 1.13 22.20
N VAL A 179 -5.57 1.60 20.96
CA VAL A 179 -6.13 0.93 19.77
C VAL A 179 -5.57 -0.49 19.66
N ALA A 180 -4.25 -0.67 19.85
CA ALA A 180 -3.64 -2.00 19.78
C ALA A 180 -4.21 -2.95 20.83
N VAL A 181 -4.28 -2.54 22.11
CA VAL A 181 -4.78 -3.39 23.20
C VAL A 181 -6.27 -3.68 23.05
N LEU A 182 -7.07 -2.67 22.71
CA LEU A 182 -8.52 -2.79 22.58
C LEU A 182 -8.93 -3.71 21.42
N PHE A 183 -8.26 -3.59 20.27
CA PHE A 183 -8.63 -4.34 19.06
C PHE A 183 -7.77 -5.59 18.82
N ALA A 184 -6.68 -5.82 19.56
CA ALA A 184 -5.86 -7.03 19.42
C ALA A 184 -6.68 -8.34 19.50
N PRO A 185 -7.60 -8.53 20.45
CA PRO A 185 -8.40 -9.76 20.52
C PRO A 185 -9.23 -10.01 19.25
N LEU A 186 -9.62 -8.95 18.54
CA LEU A 186 -10.36 -9.02 17.29
C LEU A 186 -9.44 -9.22 16.07
N MET A 187 -8.26 -8.60 16.08
CA MET A 187 -7.30 -8.60 14.96
C MET A 187 -6.38 -9.82 14.91
N VAL A 188 -6.02 -10.40 16.07
CA VAL A 188 -5.07 -11.52 16.13
C VAL A 188 -5.63 -12.81 15.51
N PRO A 189 -6.87 -13.24 15.77
CA PRO A 189 -7.41 -14.49 15.21
C PRO A 189 -7.33 -14.61 13.67
N PRO A 190 -7.71 -13.61 12.85
CA PRO A 190 -7.60 -13.71 11.40
C PRO A 190 -6.14 -13.71 10.92
N ILE A 191 -5.23 -13.02 11.62
CA ILE A 191 -3.80 -13.06 11.31
C ILE A 191 -3.25 -14.48 11.56
N VAL A 192 -3.58 -15.08 12.71
CA VAL A 192 -3.19 -16.46 13.02
C VAL A 192 -3.77 -17.43 11.99
N ALA A 193 -5.05 -17.29 11.64
CA ALA A 193 -5.68 -18.12 10.61
C ALA A 193 -5.01 -17.95 9.24
N ALA A 194 -4.62 -16.74 8.85
CA ALA A 194 -3.89 -16.48 7.61
C ALA A 194 -2.49 -17.11 7.62
N VAL A 195 -1.75 -17.00 8.73
CA VAL A 195 -0.43 -17.64 8.89
C VAL A 195 -0.55 -19.16 8.87
N CYS A 196 -1.56 -19.74 9.53
CA CYS A 196 -1.83 -21.18 9.46
C CYS A 196 -2.21 -21.61 8.05
N ALA A 197 -3.06 -20.86 7.35
CA ALA A 197 -3.44 -21.17 5.98
C ALA A 197 -2.21 -21.20 5.05
N LEU A 198 -1.33 -20.19 5.18
CA LEU A 198 -0.06 -20.12 4.46
C LEU A 198 0.86 -21.30 4.78
N ALA A 199 1.03 -21.64 6.07
CA ALA A 199 1.88 -22.75 6.50
C ALA A 199 1.36 -24.11 6.01
N LEU A 200 0.04 -24.26 5.87
CA LEU A 200 -0.61 -25.48 5.37
C LEU A 200 -0.78 -25.49 3.84
N GLY A 201 -0.38 -24.43 3.12
CA GLY A 201 -0.58 -24.31 1.68
C GLY A 201 -2.07 -24.26 1.27
N THR A 202 -2.94 -23.81 2.18
CA THR A 202 -4.39 -23.72 1.97
C THR A 202 -4.83 -22.28 1.77
N LYS A 203 -5.98 -22.08 1.11
CA LYS A 203 -6.59 -20.76 0.97
C LYS A 203 -7.30 -20.37 2.27
N THR A 204 -7.28 -19.08 2.63
CA THR A 204 -8.05 -18.63 3.80
C THR A 204 -9.55 -18.81 3.54
N PRO A 205 -10.32 -19.38 4.47
CA PRO A 205 -11.76 -19.51 4.32
C PRO A 205 -12.43 -18.15 4.13
N ARG A 206 -13.46 -18.08 3.26
CA ARG A 206 -14.23 -16.85 3.00
C ARG A 206 -14.76 -16.20 4.28
N VAL A 207 -15.15 -17.00 5.28
CA VAL A 207 -15.64 -16.50 6.57
C VAL A 207 -14.57 -15.72 7.34
N VAL A 208 -13.31 -16.15 7.25
CA VAL A 208 -12.17 -15.47 7.89
C VAL A 208 -11.87 -14.16 7.18
N ALA A 209 -11.92 -14.16 5.84
CA ALA A 209 -11.75 -12.93 5.05
C ALA A 209 -12.86 -11.90 5.33
N ALA A 210 -14.12 -12.35 5.37
CA ALA A 210 -15.26 -11.49 5.68
C ALA A 210 -15.19 -10.93 7.12
N TYR A 211 -14.78 -11.76 8.09
CA TYR A 211 -14.53 -11.32 9.46
C TYR A 211 -13.42 -10.26 9.49
N ASN A 212 -12.29 -10.49 8.81
CA ASN A 212 -11.19 -9.52 8.77
C ASN A 212 -11.63 -8.18 8.18
N GLU A 213 -12.41 -8.17 7.10
CA GLU A 213 -12.96 -6.94 6.54
C GLU A 213 -13.86 -6.19 7.53
N TRP A 214 -14.74 -6.93 8.23
CA TRP A 214 -15.60 -6.35 9.26
C TRP A 214 -14.78 -5.73 10.39
N VAL A 215 -13.75 -6.41 10.89
CA VAL A 215 -12.87 -5.87 11.93
C VAL A 215 -12.13 -4.61 11.45
N VAL A 216 -11.57 -4.62 10.24
CA VAL A 216 -10.88 -3.44 9.67
C VAL A 216 -11.84 -2.25 9.56
N ARG A 217 -13.08 -2.48 9.09
CA ARG A 217 -14.12 -1.44 9.04
C ARG A 217 -14.47 -0.92 10.43
N LEU A 218 -14.62 -1.80 11.41
CA LEU A 218 -14.90 -1.44 12.81
C LEU A 218 -13.78 -0.58 13.41
N VAL A 219 -12.52 -1.00 13.24
CA VAL A 219 -11.35 -0.25 13.73
C VAL A 219 -11.29 1.13 13.08
N ARG A 220 -11.56 1.22 11.77
CA ARG A 220 -11.60 2.49 11.05
C ARG A 220 -12.73 3.41 11.52
N LEU A 221 -13.92 2.87 11.76
CA LEU A 221 -15.04 3.62 12.32
C LEU A 221 -14.72 4.15 13.72
N ALA A 222 -14.20 3.29 14.60
CA ALA A 222 -13.76 3.69 15.94
C ALA A 222 -12.67 4.76 15.88
N HIS A 223 -11.70 4.61 14.96
CA HIS A 223 -10.69 5.64 14.74
C HIS A 223 -11.32 6.97 14.34
N ASN A 224 -12.12 6.99 13.27
CA ASN A 224 -12.64 8.24 12.71
C ASN A 224 -13.62 8.97 13.64
N HIS A 225 -14.41 8.24 14.43
CA HIS A 225 -15.46 8.82 15.27
C HIS A 225 -15.10 8.96 16.76
N VAL A 226 -14.10 8.22 17.26
CA VAL A 226 -13.73 8.23 18.68
C VAL A 226 -12.29 8.68 18.89
N PHE A 227 -11.33 8.02 18.26
CA PHE A 227 -9.92 8.31 18.53
C PHE A 227 -9.43 9.58 17.84
N ALA A 228 -9.78 9.79 16.58
CA ALA A 228 -9.35 10.95 15.79
C ALA A 228 -9.86 12.29 16.37
N PRO A 229 -11.12 12.41 16.85
CA PRO A 229 -11.57 13.64 17.52
C PRO A 229 -10.86 13.91 18.85
N VAL A 230 -10.49 12.87 19.60
CA VAL A 230 -9.92 13.00 20.96
C VAL A 230 -8.39 13.15 20.95
N PHE A 231 -7.72 12.34 20.14
CA PHE A 231 -6.25 12.24 20.10
C PHE A 231 -5.65 12.82 18.81
N GLY A 232 -6.48 13.27 17.87
CA GLY A 232 -6.09 13.67 16.53
C GLY A 232 -6.03 12.46 15.58
N ALA A 233 -6.30 12.71 14.30
CA ALA A 233 -6.35 11.67 13.26
C ALA A 233 -5.00 10.99 12.97
N GLY A 234 -3.89 11.63 13.37
CA GLY A 234 -2.56 11.17 12.99
C GLY A 234 -2.25 11.34 11.50
N CYS A 235 -3.15 11.85 10.67
CA CYS A 235 -2.90 12.28 9.30
C CYS A 235 -3.88 13.42 8.99
#